data_AF-A0A7J3V4Q9-F1
#
_entry.id   AF-A0A7J3V4Q9-F1
#
_cell.length_a   1.000
_cell.length_b   1.000
_cell.length_c   1.000
_cell.angle_alpha   90.00
_cell.angle_beta   90.00
_cell.angle_gamma   90.00
#
_symmetry.space_group_name_H-M   'P 1'
#
loop_
_entity.id
_entity.type
_entity.pdbx_description
1 polymer ?
#
loop_
_entity_poly.entity_id
_entity_poly.type
_entity_poly.pdbx_seq_one_letter_code
_entity_poly.pdbx_strand_id
1 'polypeptide(L)'
;MTKEQVEAKWFKRFIKLFFAGFLLILLGVIILMAATLLSGSGNASFGGVIFIWFFPIVFGAGPEAHWLILFAVILAVLGVIVFLVTRKTVGKSGL
;
A
#
# COMPACT_ATOMS: atom_id res chain seq x y z
N MET A 1 -31.70 -22.06 -0.20
CA MET A 1 -30.58 -21.14 0.08
C MET A 1 -30.58 -20.08 -1.01
N THR A 2 -30.83 -18.81 -0.68
CA THR A 2 -30.97 -17.73 -1.67
C THR A 2 -29.60 -17.40 -2.30
N LYS A 3 -29.58 -16.98 -3.57
CA LYS A 3 -28.34 -16.71 -4.31
C LYS A 3 -27.44 -15.68 -3.61
N GLU A 4 -28.02 -14.72 -2.90
CA GLU A 4 -27.30 -13.75 -2.07
C GLU A 4 -26.44 -14.39 -0.97
N GLN A 5 -26.91 -15.46 -0.34
CA GLN A 5 -26.18 -16.16 0.72
C GLN A 5 -24.94 -16.90 0.16
N VAL A 6 -25.00 -17.34 -1.10
CA VAL A 6 -23.86 -17.98 -1.79
C VAL A 6 -22.80 -16.94 -2.14
N GLU A 7 -23.21 -15.84 -2.76
CA GLU A 7 -22.33 -14.71 -3.14
C GLU A 7 -21.59 -14.15 -1.92
N ALA A 8 -22.30 -13.87 -0.82
CA ALA A 8 -21.70 -13.35 0.41
C ALA A 8 -20.69 -14.34 1.02
N LYS A 9 -20.94 -15.65 0.91
CA LYS A 9 -20.03 -16.70 1.41
C LYS A 9 -18.74 -16.78 0.58
N TRP A 10 -18.86 -16.70 -0.75
CA TRP A 10 -17.71 -16.67 -1.65
C TRP A 10 -16.88 -15.40 -1.48
N PHE A 11 -17.55 -14.24 -1.39
CA PHE A 11 -16.88 -12.97 -1.12
C PHE A 11 -16.14 -12.97 0.22
N LYS A 12 -16.76 -13.46 1.30
CA LYS A 12 -16.07 -13.62 2.60
C LYS A 12 -14.84 -14.53 2.51
N ARG A 13 -14.92 -15.63 1.75
CA ARG A 13 -13.80 -16.56 1.58
C ARG A 13 -12.67 -15.92 0.78
N PHE A 14 -12.99 -15.20 -0.28
CA PHE A 14 -12.04 -14.45 -1.08
C PHE A 14 -11.31 -13.39 -0.25
N ILE A 15 -12.05 -12.56 0.51
CA ILE A 15 -11.46 -11.54 1.38
C ILE A 15 -10.54 -12.16 2.43
N LYS A 16 -10.92 -13.30 3.04
CA LYS A 16 -10.04 -14.02 3.98
C LYS A 16 -8.72 -14.46 3.33
N LEU A 17 -8.76 -15.00 2.11
CA LEU A 17 -7.56 -15.42 1.39
C LEU A 17 -6.68 -14.24 0.98
N PHE A 18 -7.30 -13.14 0.54
CA PHE A 18 -6.60 -11.89 0.23
C PHE A 18 -5.85 -11.34 1.45
N PHE A 19 -6.52 -11.25 2.60
CA PHE A 19 -5.89 -10.80 3.84
C PHE A 19 -4.77 -11.73 4.32
N ALA A 20 -4.96 -13.04 4.22
CA ALA A 20 -3.93 -14.01 4.57
C ALA A 20 -2.67 -13.86 3.69
N GLY A 21 -2.85 -13.71 2.37
CA GLY A 21 -1.74 -13.46 1.44
C GLY A 21 -1.06 -12.12 1.69
N PHE A 22 -1.84 -11.06 1.92
CA PHE A 22 -1.32 -9.73 2.23
C PHE A 22 -0.48 -9.73 3.51
N LEU A 23 -0.95 -10.38 4.58
CA LEU A 23 -0.19 -10.53 5.83
C LEU A 23 1.10 -11.34 5.63
N LEU A 24 1.06 -12.39 4.81
CA LEU A 24 2.23 -13.21 4.51
C LEU A 24 3.31 -12.40 3.77
N ILE A 25 2.91 -11.58 2.79
CA ILE A 25 3.82 -10.68 2.06
C ILE A 25 4.42 -9.65 3.01
N LEU A 26 3.59 -9.02 3.86
CA LEU A 26 4.08 -8.06 4.86
C LEU A 26 5.10 -8.69 5.80
N LEU A 27 4.83 -9.89 6.28
CA LEU A 27 5.76 -10.61 7.15
C LEU A 27 7.09 -10.88 6.44
N GLY A 28 7.05 -11.31 5.17
CA GLY A 28 8.25 -11.50 4.36
C GLY A 28 9.08 -10.22 4.19
N VAL A 29 8.42 -9.10 3.91
CA VAL A 29 9.08 -7.79 3.79
C VAL A 29 9.71 -7.36 5.12
N ILE A 30 9.01 -7.54 6.25
CA ILE A 30 9.55 -7.21 7.57
C ILE A 30 10.80 -8.04 7.87
N ILE A 31 10.78 -9.34 7.57
CA ILE A 31 11.94 -10.23 7.77
C ILE A 31 13.11 -9.78 6.89
N LEU A 32 12.86 -9.46 5.62
CA LEU A 32 13.90 -8.94 4.71
C LEU A 32 14.50 -7.63 5.22
N MET A 33 13.66 -6.69 5.70
CA MET A 33 14.15 -5.44 6.29
C MET A 33 14.96 -5.68 7.56
N ALA A 34 14.52 -6.57 8.44
CA ALA A 34 15.28 -6.92 9.64
C ALA A 34 16.63 -7.54 9.26
N ALA A 35 16.66 -8.46 8.30
CA ALA A 35 17.88 -9.09 7.82
C ALA A 35 18.87 -8.08 7.22
N THR A 36 18.41 -7.11 6.41
CA THR A 36 19.29 -6.09 5.84
C THR A 36 19.86 -5.18 6.91
N LEU A 37 19.04 -4.73 7.87
CA LEU A 37 19.48 -3.92 9.01
C LEU A 37 20.52 -4.64 9.88
N LEU A 38 20.31 -5.93 10.14
CA LEU A 38 21.21 -6.75 10.95
C LEU A 38 22.48 -7.17 10.20
N SER A 39 22.43 -7.27 8.88
CA SER A 39 23.58 -7.67 8.05
C SER A 39 24.72 -6.65 8.04
N GLY A 40 24.48 -5.41 8.49
CA GLY A 40 25.46 -4.32 8.50
C GLY A 40 25.94 -3.90 7.11
N SER A 41 25.37 -4.47 6.04
CA SER A 41 25.67 -4.05 4.66
C SER A 41 25.10 -2.64 4.47
N GLY A 42 25.96 -1.62 4.54
CA GLY A 42 25.60 -0.20 4.43
C GLY A 42 24.97 0.23 3.10
N ASN A 43 24.55 -0.73 2.25
CA ASN A 43 23.92 -0.52 0.97
C ASN A 43 22.39 -0.69 1.00
N ALA A 44 21.79 -0.91 2.18
CA ALA A 44 20.35 -0.95 2.32
C ALA A 44 19.75 0.40 1.91
N SER A 45 18.81 0.37 0.96
CA SER A 45 18.06 1.55 0.53
C SER A 45 16.63 1.44 1.03
N PHE A 46 16.12 2.52 1.63
CA PHE A 46 14.74 2.64 2.07
C PHE A 46 14.08 3.85 1.43
N GLY A 47 12.78 3.78 1.24
CA GLY A 47 11.99 4.90 0.76
C GLY A 47 10.52 4.71 1.06
N GLY A 48 9.79 5.81 1.14
CA GLY A 48 8.40 5.81 1.55
C GLY A 48 7.69 7.10 1.17
N VAL A 49 6.38 7.08 1.36
CA VAL A 49 5.51 8.24 1.23
C VAL A 49 4.64 8.36 2.46
N ILE A 50 4.57 9.57 3.02
CA ILE A 50 3.64 9.93 4.10
C ILE A 50 2.63 10.92 3.51
N PHE A 51 1.35 10.59 3.61
CA PHE A 51 0.29 11.52 3.23
C PHE A 51 -0.11 12.36 4.45
N ILE A 52 0.34 13.61 4.49
CA ILE A 52 -0.15 14.58 5.48
C ILE A 52 -1.32 15.32 4.85
N TRP A 53 -2.53 15.01 5.31
CA TRP A 53 -3.79 15.59 4.84
C TRP A 53 -4.08 15.32 3.36
N PHE A 54 -3.51 16.12 2.46
CA PHE A 54 -3.58 15.91 1.00
C PHE A 54 -2.19 15.90 0.34
N PHE A 55 -1.15 16.31 1.07
CA PHE A 55 0.17 16.55 0.50
C PHE A 55 1.05 15.31 0.71
N PRO A 56 1.41 14.60 -0.37
CA PRO A 56 2.32 13.46 -0.26
C PRO A 56 3.74 13.94 -0.03
N ILE A 57 4.36 13.46 1.06
CA ILE A 57 5.77 13.70 1.36
C ILE A 57 6.53 12.41 1.06
N VAL A 58 7.35 12.45 0.02
CA VAL A 58 8.19 11.32 -0.40
C VAL A 58 9.58 11.47 0.20
N PHE A 59 10.13 10.37 0.71
CA PHE A 59 11.50 10.31 1.23
C PHE A 59 12.17 9.02 0.79
N GLY A 60 13.50 9.07 0.67
CA GLY A 60 14.32 7.89 0.42
C GLY A 60 15.75 8.12 0.88
N ALA A 61 16.42 7.06 1.28
CA ALA A 61 17.82 7.06 1.67
C ALA A 61 18.49 5.74 1.29
N GLY A 62 19.81 5.80 1.10
CA GLY A 62 20.63 4.69 0.60
C GLY A 62 21.00 4.85 -0.88
N PRO A 63 21.88 3.98 -1.40
CA PRO A 63 22.43 4.11 -2.75
C PRO A 63 21.37 4.16 -3.86
N GLU A 64 20.31 3.38 -3.71
CA GLU A 64 19.22 3.24 -4.68
C GLU A 64 18.00 4.11 -4.33
N ALA A 65 18.17 5.12 -3.47
CA ALA A 65 17.10 6.03 -3.07
C ALA A 65 16.39 6.68 -4.26
N HIS A 66 17.12 6.97 -5.34
CA HIS A 66 16.58 7.57 -6.56
C HIS A 66 15.43 6.72 -7.15
N TRP A 67 15.61 5.40 -7.23
CA TRP A 67 14.58 4.48 -7.71
C TRP A 67 13.39 4.38 -6.76
N LEU A 68 13.67 4.32 -5.45
CA LEU A 68 12.63 4.24 -4.43
C LEU A 68 11.78 5.51 -4.36
N ILE A 69 12.41 6.68 -4.52
CA ILE A 69 11.73 7.97 -4.58
C ILE A 69 10.88 8.06 -5.85
N LEU A 70 11.40 7.65 -7.02
CA LEU A 70 10.63 7.64 -8.26
C LEU A 70 9.37 6.77 -8.11
N PHE A 71 9.53 5.57 -7.54
CA PHE A 71 8.41 4.68 -7.27
C PHE A 71 7.40 5.28 -6.29
N ALA A 72 7.88 5.87 -5.19
CA ALA A 72 7.03 6.51 -4.19
C ALA A 72 6.30 7.75 -4.73
N VAL A 73 6.89 8.52 -5.66
CA VAL A 73 6.21 9.61 -6.37
C VAL A 73 5.08 9.07 -7.26
N ILE A 74 5.31 7.97 -7.99
CA ILE A 74 4.25 7.34 -8.79
C ILE A 74 3.10 6.91 -7.88
N LEU A 75 3.40 6.23 -6.77
CA LEU A 75 2.39 5.82 -5.78
C LEU A 75 1.66 7.02 -5.17
N ALA A 76 2.37 8.11 -4.89
CA ALA A 76 1.79 9.35 -4.39
C ALA A 76 0.75 9.94 -5.37
N VAL A 77 1.12 10.04 -6.65
CA VAL A 77 0.22 10.55 -7.70
C VAL A 77 -1.00 9.65 -7.85
N LEU A 78 -0.80 8.33 -7.90
CA LEU A 78 -1.91 7.38 -7.95
C LEU A 78 -2.83 7.50 -6.74
N GLY A 79 -2.25 7.62 -5.53
CA GLY A 79 -3.00 7.82 -4.29
C GLY A 79 -3.83 9.10 -4.31
N VAL A 80 -3.27 10.22 -4.78
CA VAL A 80 -3.99 11.49 -4.94
C VAL A 80 -5.12 11.36 -5.96
N ILE A 81 -4.89 10.71 -7.11
CA ILE A 81 -5.93 10.49 -8.13
C ILE A 81 -7.08 9.68 -7.53
N VAL A 82 -6.79 8.56 -6.86
CA VAL A 82 -7.80 7.71 -6.21
C VAL A 82 -8.55 8.48 -5.13
N PHE A 83 -7.85 9.29 -4.33
CA PHE A 83 -8.47 10.16 -3.32
C PHE A 83 -9.43 11.18 -3.94
N LEU A 84 -9.00 11.87 -5.00
CA LEU A 84 -9.83 12.86 -5.70
C LEU A 84 -11.05 12.21 -6.38
N VAL A 85 -10.89 11.03 -6.99
CA VAL A 85 -12.00 10.27 -7.59
C VAL A 85 -12.99 9.84 -6.51
N THR A 86 -12.51 9.25 -5.41
CA THR A 86 -13.37 8.81 -4.28
C THR A 86 -14.10 9.99 -3.63
N ARG A 87 -13.43 11.15 -3.47
CA ARG A 87 -14.08 12.37 -2.95
C ARG A 87 -15.18 12.89 -3.88
N LYS A 88 -14.98 12.80 -5.20
CA LYS A 88 -15.99 13.22 -6.20
C LYS A 88 -17.22 12.32 -6.20
N THR A 89 -17.09 11.03 -5.88
CA THR A 89 -18.24 10.12 -5.76
C THR A 89 -19.03 10.35 -4.46
N VAL A 90 -18.36 10.62 -3.34
CA VAL A 90 -19.05 10.92 -2.05
C VAL A 90 -19.80 12.26 -2.11
N GLY A 91 -19.31 13.24 -2.88
CA GLY A 91 -19.99 14.53 -3.08
C GLY A 91 -21.26 14.48 -3.96
N LYS A 92 -21.57 13.34 -4.60
CA LYS A 92 -22.72 13.19 -5.50
C LYS A 92 -23.92 12.44 -4.90
N SER A 93 -23.84 11.98 -3.66
CA SER A 93 -24.92 11.26 -2.97
C SER A 93 -25.44 11.99 -1.73
N GLY A 94 -25.32 13.32 -1.67
CA GLY A 94 -25.62 14.11 -0.47
C GLY A 94 -26.39 15.41 -0.70
N LEU A 95 -27.09 15.56 -1.84
CA LEU A 95 -28.08 16.61 -2.08
C LEU A 95 -29.34 16.00 -2.69
#